data_AF-A0A3D8I158-F1
#
_entry.id   AF-A0A3D8I158-F1
#
_cell.length_a   1.000
_cell.length_b   1.000
_cell.length_c   1.000
_cell.angle_alpha   90.00
_cell.angle_beta   90.00
_cell.angle_gamma   90.00
#
_symmetry.space_group_name_H-M   'P 1'
#
loop_
_entity.id
_entity.type
_entity.pdbx_description
1 polymer ?
#
loop_
_entity_poly.entity_id
_entity_poly.type
_entity_poly.pdbx_seq_one_letter_code
_entity_poly.pdbx_strand_id
1 'polypeptide(L)'
;MPYSFQPSYHEFKKMCKLNELPNNEEKYNKILSYFGLSLDTLDWEGIEKNSILLTPKYLDYDENNVRYLYSYKIQKSRIEYIAHLLFEHKIDKRHLMKIEFALIWDPKRRYLTTKGMSSYELVFKPYRETCNIFEKGD
;
A
#
# COMPACT_ATOMS: atom_id res chain seq x y z
N MET A 1 -25.94 7.54 -7.07
CA MET A 1 -25.35 8.09 -5.82
C MET A 1 -23.97 8.66 -6.12
N PRO A 2 -23.73 9.97 -5.85
CA PRO A 2 -22.41 10.59 -6.03
C PRO A 2 -21.36 9.93 -5.13
N TYR A 3 -20.12 9.93 -5.61
CA TYR A 3 -18.98 9.26 -4.98
C TYR A 3 -18.73 9.68 -3.53
N SER A 4 -18.88 10.98 -3.25
CA SER A 4 -18.73 11.60 -1.94
C SER A 4 -19.75 11.16 -0.89
N PHE A 5 -20.78 10.37 -1.23
CA PHE A 5 -21.79 9.92 -0.27
C PHE A 5 -21.69 8.43 0.09
N GLN A 6 -20.73 7.70 -0.48
CA GLN A 6 -20.54 6.30 -0.12
C GLN A 6 -19.80 6.21 1.23
N PRO A 7 -20.33 5.49 2.24
CA PRO A 7 -19.67 5.38 3.54
C PRO A 7 -18.23 4.87 3.44
N SER A 8 -18.02 3.82 2.63
CA SER A 8 -16.68 3.28 2.35
C SER A 8 -15.71 4.29 1.72
N TYR A 9 -16.21 5.32 1.02
CA TYR A 9 -15.35 6.36 0.47
C TYR A 9 -14.83 7.31 1.56
N HIS A 10 -15.69 7.69 2.52
CA HIS A 10 -15.26 8.51 3.65
C HIS A 10 -14.31 7.75 4.58
N GLU A 11 -14.56 6.46 4.80
CA GLU A 11 -13.66 5.57 5.54
C GLU A 11 -12.28 5.53 4.86
N PHE A 12 -12.25 5.23 3.56
CA PHE A 12 -11.04 5.25 2.76
C PHE A 12 -10.28 6.58 2.90
N LYS A 13 -10.96 7.72 2.75
CA LYS A 13 -10.34 9.05 2.91
C LYS A 13 -9.75 9.28 4.30
N LYS A 14 -10.47 8.90 5.36
CA LYS A 14 -9.98 9.05 6.74
C LYS A 14 -8.72 8.20 6.95
N MET A 15 -8.69 7.00 6.39
CA MET A 15 -7.54 6.11 6.52
C MET A 15 -6.34 6.61 5.71
N CYS A 16 -6.54 7.20 4.53
CA CYS A 16 -5.43 7.81 3.77
C CYS A 16 -4.68 8.90 4.55
N LYS A 17 -5.34 9.62 5.46
CA LYS A 17 -4.68 10.62 6.33
C LYS A 17 -3.64 10.02 7.28
N LEU A 18 -3.65 8.69 7.51
CA LEU A 18 -2.59 8.04 8.28
C LEU A 18 -1.22 8.16 7.61
N ASN A 19 -1.19 8.33 6.28
CA ASN A 19 0.07 8.52 5.56
C ASN A 19 0.71 9.89 5.86
N GLU A 20 -0.08 10.88 6.30
CA GLU A 20 0.39 12.21 6.70
C GLU A 20 1.07 12.21 8.07
N LEU A 21 0.90 11.15 8.87
CA LEU A 21 1.55 11.03 10.18
C LEU A 21 3.06 10.79 10.02
N PRO A 22 3.88 11.26 10.98
CA PRO A 22 5.31 10.99 10.99
C PRO A 22 5.58 9.49 11.11
N ASN A 23 6.68 9.03 10.52
CA ASN A 23 7.11 7.64 10.52
C ASN A 23 7.65 7.24 11.91
N ASN A 24 6.75 6.83 12.80
CA ASN A 24 7.06 6.41 14.17
C ASN A 24 6.31 5.14 14.56
N GLU A 25 6.66 4.58 15.73
CA GLU A 25 6.04 3.36 16.28
C GLU A 25 4.52 3.48 16.43
N GLU A 26 4.01 4.67 16.80
CA GLU A 26 2.57 4.92 16.91
C GLU A 26 1.84 4.77 15.56
N LYS A 27 2.38 5.37 14.49
CA LYS A 27 1.86 5.23 13.13
C LYS A 27 1.89 3.78 12.69
N TYR A 28 3.01 3.08 12.92
CA TYR A 28 3.19 1.69 12.52
C TYR A 28 2.19 0.77 13.23
N ASN A 29 2.02 0.92 14.54
CA ASN A 29 1.02 0.16 15.28
C ASN A 29 -0.41 0.48 14.84
N LYS A 30 -0.72 1.74 14.50
CA LYS A 30 -2.03 2.09 13.89
C LYS A 30 -2.25 1.39 12.55
N ILE A 31 -1.25 1.36 11.68
CA ILE A 31 -1.35 0.66 10.39
C ILE A 31 -1.54 -0.85 10.61
N LEU A 32 -0.71 -1.46 11.44
CA LEU A 32 -0.76 -2.89 11.74
C LEU A 32 -2.07 -3.30 12.42
N SER A 33 -2.69 -2.41 13.20
CA SER A 33 -3.97 -2.68 13.87
C SER A 33 -5.10 -3.03 12.89
N TYR A 34 -5.06 -2.51 11.65
CA TYR A 34 -6.04 -2.88 10.61
C TYR A 34 -5.96 -4.35 10.21
N PHE A 35 -4.81 -4.98 10.44
CA PHE A 35 -4.53 -6.40 10.20
C PHE A 35 -4.64 -7.24 11.47
N GLY A 36 -4.99 -6.64 12.62
CA GLY A 36 -4.99 -7.31 13.92
C GLY A 36 -3.59 -7.56 14.47
N LEU A 37 -2.60 -6.76 14.04
CA LEU A 37 -1.19 -6.89 14.38
C LEU A 37 -0.68 -5.63 15.11
N SER A 38 0.50 -5.76 15.70
CA SER A 38 1.34 -4.71 16.27
C SER A 38 2.80 -5.08 16.05
N LEU A 39 3.73 -4.13 16.18
CA LEU A 39 5.15 -4.41 16.02
C LEU A 39 5.67 -5.51 16.96
N ASP A 40 5.05 -5.67 18.13
CA ASP A 40 5.44 -6.67 19.12
C ASP A 40 4.81 -8.04 18.88
N THR A 41 3.80 -8.12 18.01
CA THR A 41 3.10 -9.37 17.65
C THR A 41 3.45 -9.87 16.24
N LEU A 42 4.37 -9.19 15.54
CA LEU A 42 4.83 -9.61 14.22
C LEU A 42 5.57 -10.95 14.29
N ASP A 43 5.18 -11.87 13.42
CA ASP A 43 5.91 -13.12 13.18
C ASP A 43 7.13 -12.84 12.27
N TRP A 44 8.26 -12.51 12.89
CA TRP A 44 9.50 -12.17 12.17
C TRP A 44 10.01 -13.32 11.29
N GLU A 45 9.87 -14.57 11.75
CA GLU A 45 10.31 -15.75 10.99
C GLU A 45 9.43 -15.95 9.75
N GLY A 46 8.11 -15.78 9.90
CA GLY A 46 7.16 -15.80 8.80
C GLY A 46 7.40 -14.68 7.79
N ILE A 47 7.71 -13.47 8.26
CA ILE A 47 8.06 -12.33 7.40
C ILE A 47 9.35 -12.63 6.63
N GLU A 48 10.38 -13.16 7.28
CA GLU A 48 11.67 -13.45 6.65
C GLU A 48 11.52 -14.42 5.47
N LYS A 49 10.82 -15.54 5.69
CA LYS A 49 10.57 -16.58 4.68
C LYS A 49 9.81 -16.10 3.45
N ASN A 50 8.96 -15.08 3.61
CA ASN A 50 8.05 -14.61 2.57
C ASN A 50 8.40 -13.19 2.06
N SER A 51 9.54 -12.65 2.51
CA SER A 51 10.02 -11.35 2.07
C SER A 51 10.62 -11.42 0.67
N ILE A 52 10.55 -10.30 -0.03
CA ILE A 52 11.17 -10.11 -1.33
C ILE A 52 12.43 -9.29 -1.13
N LEU A 53 13.56 -9.80 -1.61
CA LEU A 53 14.80 -9.02 -1.73
C LEU A 53 14.63 -7.97 -2.84
N LEU A 54 14.73 -6.70 -2.48
CA LEU A 54 14.69 -5.59 -3.42
C LEU A 54 16.08 -5.40 -4.03
N THR A 55 16.23 -5.80 -5.28
CA THR A 55 17.43 -5.52 -6.08
C THR A 55 17.34 -4.13 -6.73
N PRO A 56 18.47 -3.48 -7.08
CA PRO A 56 18.53 -2.17 -7.73
C PRO A 56 17.54 -1.97 -8.89
N LYS A 57 17.30 -3.04 -9.67
CA LYS A 57 16.35 -3.07 -10.80
C LYS A 57 14.90 -2.70 -10.44
N TYR A 58 14.51 -2.77 -9.17
CA TYR A 58 13.12 -2.53 -8.74
C TYR A 58 12.83 -1.08 -8.32
N LEU A 59 13.82 -0.30 -7.84
CA LEU A 59 13.55 0.94 -7.10
C LEU A 59 14.65 2.03 -7.19
N ASP A 60 15.53 2.03 -8.19
CA ASP A 60 16.66 2.99 -8.27
C ASP A 60 17.49 3.03 -6.97
N TYR A 61 17.80 1.84 -6.41
CA TYR A 61 18.62 1.71 -5.21
C TYR A 61 20.10 1.54 -5.53
N ASP A 62 20.95 2.09 -4.65
CA ASP A 62 22.40 1.82 -4.61
C ASP A 62 22.64 0.32 -4.43
N GLU A 63 23.48 -0.27 -5.29
CA GLU A 63 23.82 -1.70 -5.30
C GLU A 63 24.37 -2.20 -3.95
N ASN A 64 24.87 -1.29 -3.11
CA ASN A 64 25.43 -1.59 -1.80
C ASN A 64 24.37 -1.73 -0.68
N ASN A 65 23.11 -1.38 -0.92
CA ASN A 65 22.06 -1.34 0.12
C ASN A 65 20.99 -2.43 -0.09
N VAL A 66 21.26 -3.60 0.49
CA VAL A 66 20.30 -4.72 0.55
C VAL A 66 19.04 -4.30 1.31
N ARG A 67 17.88 -4.34 0.65
CA ARG A 67 16.57 -4.04 1.26
C ARG A 67 15.61 -5.20 1.10
N TYR A 68 14.77 -5.41 2.10
CA TYR A 68 13.72 -6.41 2.05
C TYR A 68 12.35 -5.75 2.11
N LEU A 69 11.41 -6.29 1.34
CA LEU A 69 10.03 -5.88 1.33
C LEU A 69 9.14 -7.05 1.73
N TYR A 70 8.32 -6.84 2.73
CA TYR A 70 7.21 -7.72 3.03
C TYR A 70 5.89 -6.95 2.95
N SER A 71 4.83 -7.59 2.47
CA SER A 71 3.54 -6.92 2.26
C SER A 71 2.41 -7.71 2.90
N TYR A 72 1.75 -7.12 3.89
CA TYR A 72 0.45 -7.60 4.35
C TYR A 72 -0.64 -7.09 3.41
N LYS A 73 -1.59 -7.95 3.06
CA LYS A 73 -2.74 -7.60 2.24
C LYS A 73 -4.02 -8.18 2.84
N ILE A 74 -5.04 -7.35 2.97
CA ILE A 74 -6.38 -7.77 3.38
C ILE A 74 -7.43 -6.98 2.61
N GLN A 75 -8.46 -7.68 2.14
CA GLN A 75 -9.64 -7.05 1.56
C GLN A 75 -10.71 -6.93 2.65
N LYS A 76 -11.20 -5.71 2.92
CA LYS A 76 -12.42 -5.51 3.70
C LYS A 76 -13.41 -4.68 2.89
N SER A 77 -14.55 -5.28 2.58
CA SER A 77 -15.60 -4.64 1.78
C SER A 77 -15.04 -4.13 0.43
N ARG A 78 -15.13 -2.82 0.18
CA ARG A 78 -14.68 -2.14 -1.02
C ARG A 78 -13.25 -1.62 -0.94
N ILE A 79 -12.55 -1.85 0.17
CA ILE A 79 -11.18 -1.34 0.38
C ILE A 79 -10.22 -2.53 0.48
N GLU A 80 -9.20 -2.51 -0.35
CA GLU A 80 -8.00 -3.33 -0.20
C GLU A 80 -7.01 -2.56 0.67
N TYR A 81 -6.51 -3.20 1.71
CA TYR A 81 -5.54 -2.66 2.66
C TYR A 81 -4.21 -3.35 2.41
N ILE A 82 -3.16 -2.54 2.26
CA ILE A 82 -1.82 -3.03 1.97
C ILE A 82 -0.84 -2.32 2.91
N ALA A 83 -0.10 -3.08 3.69
CA ALA A 83 1.00 -2.55 4.52
C ALA A 83 2.33 -3.13 4.02
N HIS A 84 3.20 -2.26 3.53
CA HIS A 84 4.53 -2.59 3.04
C HIS A 84 5.55 -2.33 4.15
N LEU A 85 6.17 -3.37 4.66
CA LEU A 85 7.25 -3.31 5.63
C LEU A 85 8.57 -3.33 4.86
N LEU A 86 9.34 -2.25 4.99
CA LEU A 86 10.66 -2.13 4.38
C LEU A 86 11.75 -2.27 5.44
N PHE A 87 12.71 -3.15 5.16
CA PHE A 87 13.84 -3.43 6.03
C PHE A 87 15.16 -3.16 5.33
N GLU A 88 16.17 -2.85 6.13
CA GLU A 88 17.56 -2.68 5.67
C GLU A 88 18.45 -3.79 6.21
N HIS A 89 19.27 -4.41 5.36
CA HIS A 89 20.22 -5.48 5.69
C HIS A 89 19.63 -6.81 6.22
N LYS A 90 18.66 -6.77 7.15
CA LYS A 90 18.03 -7.94 7.78
C LYS A 90 16.59 -7.64 8.20
N ILE A 91 15.79 -8.68 8.36
CA ILE A 91 14.39 -8.60 8.81
C ILE A 91 14.33 -8.75 10.33
N ASP A 92 14.25 -7.62 11.02
CA ASP A 92 13.90 -7.52 12.43
C ASP A 92 13.43 -6.10 12.78
N LYS A 93 12.96 -5.89 14.01
CA LYS A 93 12.43 -4.59 14.48
C LYS A 93 13.46 -3.45 14.39
N ARG A 94 14.76 -3.71 14.60
CA ARG A 94 15.81 -2.67 14.61
C ARG A 94 16.15 -2.20 13.20
N HIS A 95 15.99 -3.08 12.24
CA HIS A 95 16.25 -2.83 10.83
C HIS A 95 14.99 -2.44 10.03
N LEU A 96 13.84 -2.30 10.70
CA LEU A 96 12.62 -1.81 10.09
C LEU A 96 12.75 -0.32 9.78
N MET A 97 12.90 0.01 8.49
CA MET A 97 13.03 1.38 8.03
C MET A 97 11.69 2.12 8.09
N LYS A 98 10.66 1.51 7.49
CA LYS A 98 9.33 2.09 7.41
C LYS A 98 8.23 1.07 7.16
N ILE A 99 7.02 1.45 7.55
CA ILE A 99 5.77 0.82 7.10
C ILE A 99 5.01 1.82 6.23
N GLU A 100 4.84 1.50 4.95
CA GLU A 100 3.99 2.26 4.04
C GLU A 100 2.60 1.64 3.99
N PHE A 101 1.56 2.48 3.96
CA PHE A 101 0.18 2.03 3.97
C PHE A 101 -0.53 2.48 2.70
N ALA A 102 -0.75 1.53 1.79
CA ALA A 102 -1.52 1.74 0.58
C ALA A 102 -2.94 1.21 0.78
N LEU A 103 -3.91 1.99 0.31
CA LEU A 103 -5.30 1.55 0.24
C LEU A 103 -5.77 1.67 -1.19
N ILE A 104 -6.58 0.70 -1.63
CA ILE A 104 -7.25 0.72 -2.93
C ILE A 104 -8.74 0.62 -2.69
N TRP A 105 -9.49 1.65 -3.06
CA TRP A 105 -10.94 1.67 -2.99
C TRP A 105 -11.56 1.33 -4.36
N ASP A 106 -12.44 0.32 -4.36
CA ASP A 106 -13.16 -0.16 -5.53
C ASP A 106 -14.65 0.21 -5.44
N PRO A 107 -15.11 1.25 -6.17
CA PRO A 107 -16.54 1.60 -6.23
C PRO A 107 -17.42 0.57 -6.96
N LYS A 108 -16.84 -0.51 -7.51
CA LYS A 108 -17.49 -1.49 -8.40
C LYS A 108 -18.01 -0.86 -9.68
N ARG A 109 -17.29 0.12 -10.21
CA ARG A 109 -17.65 0.84 -11.44
C ARG A 109 -16.62 0.61 -12.53
N ARG A 110 -17.07 0.81 -13.77
CA ARG A 110 -16.21 0.81 -14.96
C ARG A 110 -16.34 2.13 -15.68
N TYR A 111 -15.28 2.56 -16.33
CA TYR A 111 -15.26 3.71 -17.23
C TYR A 111 -14.88 3.26 -18.63
N LEU A 112 -15.41 3.95 -19.63
CA LEU A 112 -15.10 3.68 -21.03
C LEU A 112 -13.81 4.42 -21.39
N THR A 113 -12.87 3.72 -22.01
CA THR A 113 -11.59 4.28 -22.44
C THR A 113 -11.08 3.50 -23.65
N THR A 114 -9.97 3.92 -24.27
CA THR A 114 -9.34 3.16 -25.35
C THR A 114 -8.40 2.09 -24.78
N LYS A 115 -8.22 0.99 -25.52
CA LYS A 115 -7.36 -0.12 -25.11
C LYS A 115 -5.89 0.31 -24.94
N GLY A 116 -5.39 1.15 -25.84
CA GLY A 116 -4.11 1.84 -25.75
C GLY A 116 -4.11 3.16 -26.54
N MET A 117 -3.03 3.95 -26.43
CA MET A 117 -2.93 5.28 -27.08
C MET A 117 -3.08 5.22 -28.61
N SER A 118 -2.74 4.09 -29.22
CA SER A 118 -2.77 3.88 -30.67
C SER A 118 -4.00 3.10 -31.18
N SER A 119 -4.93 2.69 -30.30
CA SER A 119 -6.11 1.92 -30.71
C SER A 119 -7.39 2.74 -30.54
N TYR A 120 -8.26 2.73 -31.54
CA TYR A 120 -9.64 3.26 -31.42
C TYR A 120 -10.62 2.28 -30.76
N GLU A 121 -10.15 1.10 -30.35
CA GLU A 121 -10.96 0.08 -29.65
C GLU A 121 -11.37 0.59 -28.26
N LEU A 122 -12.67 0.82 -28.05
CA LEU A 122 -13.24 1.22 -26.78
C LEU A 122 -13.43 0.01 -25.86
N VAL A 123 -12.92 0.11 -24.63
CA VAL A 123 -12.97 -0.92 -23.60
C VAL A 123 -13.45 -0.35 -22.27
N PHE A 124 -14.19 -1.16 -21.50
CA PHE A 124 -14.55 -0.82 -20.14
C PHE A 124 -13.44 -1.27 -19.17
N LYS A 125 -12.79 -0.32 -18.49
CA LYS A 125 -11.80 -0.61 -17.43
C LYS A 125 -12.40 -0.38 -16.04
N PRO A 126 -12.04 -1.18 -15.03
CA PRO A 126 -12.49 -0.95 -13.66
C PRO A 126 -11.91 0.37 -13.14
N TYR A 127 -12.74 1.15 -12.47
CA TYR A 127 -12.30 2.35 -11.76
C TYR A 127 -11.81 1.97 -10.37
N ARG A 128 -10.67 2.50 -9.94
CA ARG A 128 -10.11 2.32 -8.60
C ARG A 128 -9.50 3.64 -8.13
N GLU A 129 -9.55 3.85 -6.83
CA GLU A 129 -8.93 5.01 -6.18
C GLU A 129 -7.88 4.53 -5.21
N THR A 130 -6.76 5.23 -5.14
CA THR A 130 -5.68 4.89 -4.24
C THR A 130 -5.39 6.06 -3.30
N CYS A 131 -4.93 5.80 -2.08
CA CYS A 131 -4.29 6.87 -1.33
C CYS A 131 -3.06 7.27 -2.15
N ASN A 132 -3.07 8.43 -2.78
CA ASN A 132 -2.01 8.87 -3.68
C ASN A 132 -0.64 8.76 -2.98
N ILE A 133 0.09 7.68 -3.25
CA ILE A 133 1.50 7.51 -2.88
C ILE A 133 2.39 7.91 -4.08
N PHE A 134 1.81 8.11 -5.26
CA PHE A 134 2.48 8.67 -6.44
C PHE A 134 1.58 9.69 -7.14
N GLU A 135 2.11 10.91 -7.30
CA GLU A 135 1.64 12.06 -8.10
C GLU A 135 0.47 12.93 -7.55
N LYS A 136 0.85 14.09 -7.01
CA LYS A 136 0.91 15.29 -7.86
C LYS A 136 2.32 15.86 -7.79
N GLY A 137 3.13 15.51 -8.79
CA GLY A 137 4.11 16.47 -9.28
C GLY A 137 3.32 17.50 -10.07
N ASP A 138 3.35 18.74 -9.61
CA ASP A 138 3.28 19.90 -10.50
C ASP A 138 4.73 20.36 -10.71
#